data_AF-A0A655Z432-F1
#
_entry.id   AF-A0A655Z432-F1
#
_cell.length_a   1.000
_cell.length_b   1.000
_cell.length_c   1.000
_cell.angle_alpha   90.00
_cell.angle_beta   90.00
_cell.angle_gamma   90.00
#
_symmetry.space_group_name_H-M   'P 1'
#
loop_
_entity.id
_entity.type
_entity.pdbx_description
1 polymer ?
#
loop_
_entity_poly.entity_id
_entity_poly.type
_entity_poly.pdbx_seq_one_letter_code
_entity_poly.pdbx_strand_id
1 'polypeptide(L)'
;MIVCSALKKQYRDQIREGNQNVTFLFLDGSKELIMERMRARQGHFMKENMVNSQFETLERPDGEPQTLIIPIDCSVQEVVNCAIQALQEQEGL
;
A
#
# COMPACT_ATOMS: atom_id res chain seq x y z
N MET A 1 3.19 -11.22 8.08
CA MET A 1 2.87 -9.90 7.53
C MET A 1 4.06 -8.98 7.76
N ILE A 2 4.52 -8.30 6.71
CA ILE A 2 5.65 -7.36 6.74
C ILE A 2 5.13 -6.01 6.22
N VAL A 3 5.60 -4.91 6.79
CA VAL A 3 5.33 -3.56 6.26
C VAL A 3 6.55 -3.10 5.48
N CYS A 4 6.36 -2.86 4.19
CA CYS A 4 7.40 -2.37 3.27
C CYS A 4 6.76 -1.44 2.25
N SER A 5 7.42 -0.33 1.91
CA SER A 5 6.89 0.60 0.89
C SER A 5 6.91 -0.01 -0.51
N ALA A 6 7.91 -0.85 -0.83
CA ALA A 6 8.05 -1.61 -2.07
C ALA A 6 7.59 -0.85 -3.33
N LEU A 7 7.99 0.43 -3.43
CA LEU A 7 7.39 1.40 -4.36
C LEU A 7 7.66 1.08 -5.83
N LYS A 8 8.82 0.50 -6.13
CA LYS A 8 9.23 0.13 -7.49
C LYS A 8 8.92 -1.33 -7.76
N LYS A 9 8.53 -1.63 -9.01
CA LYS A 9 8.27 -2.99 -9.48
C LYS A 9 9.46 -3.92 -9.24
N GLN A 10 10.68 -3.44 -9.51
CA GLN A 10 11.89 -4.23 -9.29
C GLN A 10 12.03 -4.76 -7.84
N TYR A 11 11.61 -3.98 -6.84
CA TYR A 11 11.68 -4.41 -5.44
C TYR A 11 10.59 -5.44 -5.13
N ARG A 12 9.40 -5.30 -5.73
CA ARG A 12 8.34 -6.29 -5.60
C ARG A 12 8.71 -7.59 -6.29
N ASP A 13 9.32 -7.54 -7.47
CA ASP A 13 9.81 -8.71 -8.19
C ASP A 13 10.86 -9.47 -7.39
N GLN A 14 11.83 -8.77 -6.79
CA GLN A 14 12.83 -9.38 -5.89
C GLN A 14 12.20 -10.07 -4.67
N ILE A 15 11.13 -9.50 -4.11
CA ILE A 15 10.40 -10.13 -3.00
C ILE A 15 9.64 -11.37 -3.47
N ARG A 16 9.06 -11.34 -4.68
CA ARG A 16 8.37 -12.50 -5.28
C ARG A 16 9.33 -13.61 -5.67
N GLU A 17 10.57 -13.27 -6.02
CA GLU A 17 11.59 -14.25 -6.38
C GLU A 17 11.83 -15.22 -5.22
N GLY A 18 11.59 -16.51 -5.46
CA GLY A 18 11.67 -17.56 -4.44
C GLY A 18 10.48 -17.65 -3.48
N ASN A 19 9.47 -16.77 -3.59
CA ASN A 19 8.31 -16.73 -2.69
C ASN A 19 6.98 -16.76 -3.47
N GLN A 20 6.48 -17.96 -3.77
CA GLN A 20 5.26 -18.14 -4.59
C GLN A 20 3.94 -17.82 -3.86
N ASN A 21 3.97 -17.65 -2.55
CA ASN A 21 2.79 -17.41 -1.71
C ASN A 21 2.77 -16.00 -1.10
N VAL A 22 3.47 -15.04 -1.70
CA VAL A 22 3.49 -13.66 -1.22
C VAL A 22 2.41 -12.85 -1.91
N THR A 23 1.43 -12.41 -1.12
CA THR A 23 0.43 -11.43 -1.54
C THR A 23 0.86 -10.02 -1.13
N PHE A 24 0.79 -9.08 -2.07
CA PHE A 24 0.94 -7.65 -1.82
C PHE A 24 -0.42 -7.02 -1.53
N LEU A 25 -0.51 -6.30 -0.41
CA LEU A 25 -1.62 -5.38 -0.14
C LEU A 25 -1.15 -3.97 -0.45
N PHE A 26 -1.58 -3.42 -1.58
CA PHE A 26 -1.30 -2.04 -1.94
C PHE A 26 -2.39 -1.14 -1.38
N LEU A 27 -2.02 -0.39 -0.33
CA LEU A 27 -2.89 0.58 0.33
C LEU A 27 -2.96 1.86 -0.52
N ASP A 28 -4.01 1.97 -1.34
CA ASP A 28 -4.15 3.00 -2.35
C ASP A 28 -4.96 4.20 -1.83
N GLY A 29 -4.40 5.39 -2.02
CA GLY A 29 -5.01 6.64 -1.60
C GLY A 29 -4.43 7.82 -2.37
N SER A 30 -5.23 8.86 -2.54
CA SER A 30 -4.77 10.08 -3.19
C SER A 30 -3.66 10.76 -2.39
N LYS A 31 -2.80 11.50 -3.10
CA LYS A 31 -1.73 12.28 -2.49
C LYS A 31 -2.30 13.29 -1.49
N GLU A 32 -3.42 13.90 -1.83
CA GLU A 32 -4.13 14.89 -1.02
C GLU A 32 -4.57 14.30 0.31
N LEU A 33 -5.21 13.12 0.29
CA LEU A 33 -5.67 12.41 1.49
C LEU A 33 -4.48 12.03 2.40
N ILE A 34 -3.41 11.50 1.81
CA ILE A 34 -2.23 11.10 2.58
C ILE A 34 -1.56 12.32 3.20
N MET A 35 -1.45 13.42 2.47
CA MET A 35 -0.91 14.68 2.97
C MET A 35 -1.74 15.24 4.13
N GLU A 36 -3.07 15.24 4.01
CA GLU A 36 -3.98 15.65 5.08
C GLU A 36 -3.77 14.82 6.36
N ARG A 37 -3.75 13.48 6.22
CA ARG A 37 -3.51 12.57 7.35
C ARG A 37 -2.14 12.75 7.98
N MET A 38 -1.12 13.06 7.18
CA MET A 38 0.24 13.30 7.68
C MET A 38 0.37 14.63 8.41
N ARG A 39 -0.32 15.68 7.96
CA ARG A 39 -0.39 17.01 8.62
C ARG A 39 -1.12 16.95 9.96
N ALA A 40 -2.18 16.15 10.05
CA ALA A 40 -2.94 15.96 11.28
C ALA A 40 -2.12 15.28 12.41
N ARG A 41 -1.04 14.56 12.04
CA ARG A 41 -0.13 13.94 13.02
C ARG A 41 0.80 15.01 13.62
N GLN A 42 0.56 15.38 14.88
CA GLN A 42 1.43 16.26 15.67
C GLN A 42 2.89 15.75 15.63
N GLY A 43 3.81 16.61 15.20
CA GLY A 43 5.25 16.33 15.11
C GLY A 43 5.80 16.18 13.67
N HIS A 44 6.86 16.95 13.40
CA HIS A 44 7.78 16.95 12.24
C HIS A 44 7.24 17.37 10.85
N PHE A 45 7.58 18.61 10.50
CA PHE A 45 7.46 19.27 9.18
C PHE A 45 8.15 18.53 8.01
N MET A 46 9.03 17.55 8.29
CA MET A 46 9.72 16.73 7.26
C MET A 46 8.83 15.74 6.50
N LYS A 47 7.59 15.52 6.94
CA LYS A 47 6.69 14.50 6.38
C LYS A 47 6.19 14.81 4.96
N GLU A 48 6.10 16.09 4.57
CA GLU A 48 5.58 16.48 3.25
C GLU A 48 6.53 16.12 2.10
N ASN A 49 7.81 16.46 2.22
CA ASN A 49 8.83 16.11 1.21
C ASN A 49 8.96 14.60 1.05
N MET A 50 8.83 13.85 2.15
CA MET A 50 8.81 12.39 2.10
C MET A 50 7.62 11.88 1.28
N VAL A 51 6.39 12.36 1.54
CA VAL A 51 5.22 11.96 0.75
C VAL A 51 5.40 12.29 -0.73
N ASN A 52 5.91 13.49 -1.05
CA ASN A 52 6.22 13.86 -2.44
C ASN A 52 7.17 12.84 -3.11
N SER A 53 8.31 12.55 -2.47
CA SER A 53 9.28 11.60 -3.01
C SER A 53 8.73 10.18 -3.17
N GLN A 54 7.83 9.74 -2.27
CA GLN A 54 7.20 8.43 -2.34
C GLN A 54 6.28 8.34 -3.56
N PHE A 55 5.47 9.37 -3.82
CA PHE A 55 4.59 9.44 -5.00
C PHE A 55 5.38 9.55 -6.31
N GLU A 56 6.48 10.30 -6.33
CA GLU A 56 7.38 10.36 -7.49
C GLU A 56 8.06 9.02 -7.78
N THR A 57 8.33 8.23 -6.73
CA THR A 57 8.99 6.92 -6.84
C THR A 57 8.00 5.78 -7.11
N LEU A 58 6.71 5.98 -6.82
CA LEU A 58 5.69 4.94 -6.90
C LEU A 58 5.46 4.50 -8.34
N GLU A 59 5.81 3.25 -8.62
CA GLU A 59 5.34 2.52 -9.78
C GLU A 59 4.11 1.73 -9.34
N ARG A 60 2.91 2.18 -9.72
CA ARG A 60 1.65 1.53 -9.29
C ARG A 60 1.65 0.04 -9.67
N PRO A 61 1.28 -0.88 -8.76
CA PRO A 61 1.33 -2.32 -9.02
C PRO A 61 0.06 -2.86 -9.70
N ASP A 62 -0.65 -2.01 -10.45
CA ASP A 62 -1.92 -2.37 -11.08
C ASP A 62 -1.70 -3.54 -12.06
N GLY A 63 -2.45 -4.63 -11.90
CA GLY A 63 -2.34 -5.83 -12.73
C GLY A 63 -1.14 -6.75 -12.43
N GLU A 64 -0.34 -6.46 -11.40
CA GLU A 64 0.71 -7.38 -10.96
C GLU A 64 0.13 -8.63 -10.28
N PRO A 65 0.80 -9.79 -10.40
CA PRO A 65 0.33 -11.03 -9.78
C PRO A 65 0.27 -10.91 -8.25
N GLN A 66 -0.72 -11.58 -7.65
CA GLN A 66 -0.94 -11.64 -6.19
C GLN A 66 -0.89 -10.26 -5.54
N THR A 67 -1.49 -9.26 -6.17
CA THR A 67 -1.56 -7.89 -5.66
C THR A 67 -3.01 -7.48 -5.50
N LEU A 68 -3.38 -7.08 -4.28
CA LEU A 68 -4.71 -6.61 -3.92
C LEU A 68 -4.63 -5.11 -3.67
N ILE A 69 -5.53 -4.35 -4.30
CA ILE A 69 -5.63 -2.90 -4.15
C ILE A 69 -6.66 -2.60 -3.08
N ILE A 70 -6.26 -1.98 -1.97
CA ILE A 70 -7.13 -1.68 -0.84
C ILE A 70 -7.28 -0.17 -0.72
N PRO A 71 -8.49 0.40 -0.91
CA PRO A 71 -8.71 1.83 -0.77
C PRO A 71 -8.53 2.24 0.69
N ILE A 72 -7.91 3.41 0.91
CA ILE A 72 -7.69 3.95 2.26
C ILE A 72 -8.53 5.19 2.57
N ASP A 73 -9.42 5.63 1.68
CA ASP A 73 -10.27 6.82 1.85
C ASP A 73 -11.40 6.64 2.88
N CYS A 74 -11.47 5.48 3.52
CA CYS A 74 -12.40 5.14 4.59
C CYS A 74 -11.72 5.12 5.97
N SER A 75 -12.47 4.72 7.00
CA SER A 75 -11.94 4.54 8.36
C SER A 75 -10.95 3.37 8.44
N VAL A 76 -10.06 3.37 9.43
CA VAL A 76 -9.08 2.29 9.62
C VAL A 76 -9.76 0.92 9.75
N GLN A 77 -10.91 0.85 10.41
CA GLN A 77 -11.66 -0.39 10.57
C GLN A 77 -12.19 -0.91 9.22
N GLU A 78 -12.67 -0.02 8.37
CA GLU A 78 -13.11 -0.37 7.00
C GLU A 78 -11.92 -0.82 6.14
N VAL A 79 -10.77 -0.14 6.20
CA VAL A 79 -9.55 -0.57 5.48
C VAL A 79 -9.15 -1.98 5.88
N VAL A 80 -9.17 -2.28 7.18
CA VAL A 80 -8.85 -3.62 7.70
C VAL A 80 -9.87 -4.66 7.21
N ASN A 81 -11.16 -4.35 7.26
CA ASN A 81 -12.21 -5.25 6.77
C ASN A 81 -12.07 -5.52 5.27
N CYS A 82 -11.82 -4.49 4.46
CA CYS A 82 -11.57 -4.63 3.03
C CYS A 82 -10.35 -5.51 2.74
N ALA A 83 -9.26 -5.32 3.49
CA ALA A 83 -8.06 -6.14 3.34
C ALA A 83 -8.31 -7.62 3.70
N ILE A 84 -9.05 -7.88 4.78
CA ILE A 84 -9.43 -9.25 5.18
C ILE A 84 -10.29 -9.90 4.10
N GLN A 85 -11.32 -9.21 3.63
CA GLN A 85 -12.23 -9.73 2.61
C GLN A 85 -11.47 -10.04 1.31
N ALA A 86 -10.63 -9.12 0.84
CA ALA A 86 -9.85 -9.32 -0.39
C ALA A 86 -8.88 -10.51 -0.29
N LEU A 87 -8.30 -10.74 0.89
CA LEU A 87 -7.45 -11.92 1.12
C LEU A 87 -8.24 -13.23 1.08
N GLN A 88 -9.42 -13.26 1.71
CA GLN A 88 -10.29 -14.45 1.69
C GLN A 88 -10.74 -14.81 0.28
N GLU A 89 -11.18 -13.82 -0.50
CA GLU A 89 -11.58 -14.00 -1.90
C GLU A 89 -10.42 -14.53 -2.77
N GLN A 90 -9.19 -14.09 -2.51
CA GLN A 90 -8.00 -14.55 -3.24
C GLN A 90 -7.57 -15.99 -2.85
N GLU A 91 -7.84 -16.41 -1.62
CA GLU A 91 -7.59 -17.79 -1.15
C GLU A 91 -8.72 -18.76 -1.53
N GLY A 92 -9.83 -18.26 -2.07
CA GLY A 92 -11.00 -19.07 -2.43
C GLY A 92 -11.81 -19.54 -1.22
N LEU A 93 -11.75 -18.77 -0.12
CA LEU A 93 -12.49 -18.99 1.13
C LEU A 93 -13.78 -18.18 1.19
#